data_AF-A0A0D6EQY2-F1
#
_entry.id   AF-A0A0D6EQY2-F1
#
_cell.length_a   1.000
_cell.length_b   1.000
_cell.length_c   1.000
_cell.angle_alpha   90.00
_cell.angle_beta   90.00
_cell.angle_gamma   90.00
#
_symmetry.space_group_name_H-M   'P 1'
#
loop_
_entity.id
_entity.type
_entity.pdbx_description
1 polymer ?
#
loop_
_entity_poly.entity_id
_entity_poly.type
_entity_poly.pdbx_seq_one_letter_code
_entity_poly.pdbx_strand_id
1 'polypeptide(L)'
;MRSRKRTRTTSSPSVSSSPSTPASLSPAPPSSSSRPKPSHALRMSYTIGRGEQGVLTFEPYKSYLLPLWRFRTPAIARESSEALWREFEAFGAEGDWVGQDMCRKFVQMGMTRAKRYANHSGGRKYDARSGELLPRSSTHKGAQEKLEASEVFREVWERCKADETYKERRREWEGMKKAWMREHGNEKQEEEKGGEDGKKGETKASGRGRKRRTEAGESEEA
;
A
#
# COMPACT_ATOMS: atom_id res chain seq x y z
N MET A 1 16.37 -2.47 93.92
CA MET A 1 15.88 -3.73 93.32
C MET A 1 14.84 -3.39 92.25
N ARG A 2 15.19 -3.50 90.96
CA ARG A 2 14.24 -3.75 89.87
C ARG A 2 15.01 -4.20 88.63
N SER A 3 14.44 -5.22 88.02
CA SER A 3 15.07 -6.18 87.14
C SER A 3 15.14 -5.73 85.68
N ARG A 4 16.24 -6.13 85.05
CA ARG A 4 16.39 -6.72 83.70
C ARG A 4 15.32 -6.39 82.65
N LYS A 5 15.78 -6.04 81.44
CA LYS A 5 15.46 -6.81 80.23
C LYS A 5 16.49 -6.60 79.12
N ARG A 6 17.11 -7.71 78.73
CA ARG A 6 17.92 -7.89 77.51
C ARG A 6 17.00 -7.79 76.29
N THR A 7 17.43 -7.10 75.24
CA THR A 7 16.83 -7.19 73.91
C THR A 7 17.82 -7.84 72.95
N ARG A 8 17.32 -8.82 72.20
CA ARG A 8 18.02 -9.64 71.20
C ARG A 8 18.13 -8.86 69.89
N THR A 9 19.33 -8.89 69.30
CA THR A 9 19.60 -8.52 67.91
C THR A 9 19.05 -9.61 66.98
N THR A 10 18.22 -9.23 66.02
CA THR A 10 17.78 -10.09 64.91
C THR A 10 18.17 -9.43 63.59
N SER A 11 19.16 -10.00 62.91
CA SER A 11 19.57 -9.62 61.55
C SER A 11 18.66 -10.32 60.54
N SER A 12 18.04 -9.55 59.65
CA SER A 12 17.29 -10.05 58.48
C SER A 12 18.13 -9.83 57.22
N PRO A 13 18.32 -10.84 56.34
CA PRO A 13 18.90 -10.62 55.03
C PRO A 13 17.82 -10.24 54.01
N SER A 14 18.03 -9.12 53.32
CA SER A 14 17.19 -8.63 52.23
C SER A 14 17.57 -9.34 50.93
N VAL A 15 16.67 -10.18 50.41
CA VAL A 15 16.77 -10.75 49.07
C VAL A 15 16.28 -9.73 48.04
N SER A 16 17.21 -9.24 47.21
CA SER A 16 16.92 -8.39 46.06
C SER A 16 16.56 -9.30 44.87
N SER A 17 15.27 -9.39 44.57
CA SER A 17 14.76 -10.07 43.39
C SER A 17 14.37 -9.01 42.36
N SER A 18 15.24 -8.73 41.41
CA SER A 18 14.92 -7.90 40.24
C SER A 18 13.93 -8.65 39.34
N PRO A 19 12.77 -8.06 38.98
CA PRO A 19 11.92 -8.64 37.96
C PRO A 19 12.50 -8.31 36.56
N SER A 20 13.02 -9.32 35.88
CA SER A 20 13.38 -9.23 34.46
C SER A 20 12.12 -9.03 33.62
N THR A 21 11.99 -7.86 33.02
CA THR A 21 10.97 -7.54 32.03
C THR A 21 11.06 -8.52 30.85
N PRO A 22 9.97 -9.18 30.41
CA PRO A 22 10.02 -9.97 29.20
C PRO A 22 10.20 -9.03 28.01
N ALA A 23 11.29 -9.25 27.26
CA ALA A 23 11.56 -8.56 26.01
C ALA A 23 10.36 -8.68 25.07
N SER A 24 9.85 -7.54 24.65
CA SER A 24 8.84 -7.41 23.59
C SER A 24 9.36 -8.13 22.34
N LEU A 25 8.77 -9.28 22.01
CA LEU A 25 9.03 -10.04 20.80
C LEU A 25 8.62 -9.20 19.58
N SER A 26 9.53 -8.38 19.06
CA SER A 26 9.42 -7.87 17.69
C SER A 26 9.48 -9.08 16.75
N PRO A 27 8.54 -9.23 15.81
CA PRO A 27 8.57 -10.34 14.86
C PRO A 27 9.87 -10.25 14.05
N ALA A 28 10.62 -11.35 14.01
CA ALA A 28 11.80 -11.47 13.17
C ALA A 28 11.43 -11.12 11.71
N PRO A 29 12.33 -10.46 10.95
CA PRO A 29 12.09 -10.18 9.55
C PRO A 29 11.78 -11.49 8.80
N PRO A 30 10.83 -11.48 7.86
CA PRO A 30 10.48 -12.69 7.12
C PRO A 30 11.76 -13.25 6.47
N SER A 31 12.08 -14.51 6.76
CA SER A 31 13.21 -15.18 6.13
C SER A 31 12.99 -15.27 4.62
N SER A 32 14.07 -15.21 3.83
CA SER A 32 14.05 -15.24 2.36
C SER A 32 13.19 -16.35 1.73
N SER A 33 12.94 -17.43 2.45
CA SER A 33 12.12 -18.58 2.01
C SER A 33 10.61 -18.29 1.94
N SER A 34 10.15 -17.14 2.44
CA SER A 34 8.73 -16.75 2.49
C SER A 34 8.26 -15.87 1.32
N ARG A 35 9.18 -15.37 0.47
CA ARG A 35 8.81 -14.41 -0.56
C ARG A 35 8.00 -15.07 -1.69
N PRO A 36 6.91 -14.43 -2.15
CA PRO A 36 6.10 -15.00 -3.21
C PRO A 36 6.85 -15.03 -4.54
N LYS A 37 6.69 -16.13 -5.28
CA LYS A 37 7.21 -16.31 -6.64
C LYS A 37 6.08 -16.60 -7.61
N PRO A 38 5.27 -15.59 -7.96
CA PRO A 38 4.12 -15.80 -8.83
C PRO A 38 4.54 -16.13 -10.26
N SER A 39 3.63 -16.77 -10.99
CA SER A 39 3.84 -17.12 -12.39
C SER A 39 4.12 -15.88 -13.25
N HIS A 40 4.80 -16.09 -14.38
CA HIS A 40 5.07 -15.02 -15.33
C HIS A 40 3.77 -14.34 -15.80
N ALA A 41 2.75 -15.13 -16.14
CA ALA A 41 1.44 -14.61 -16.54
C ALA A 41 0.80 -13.70 -15.48
N LEU A 42 0.88 -14.07 -14.20
CA LEU A 42 0.36 -13.20 -13.13
C LEU A 42 1.14 -11.88 -13.07
N ARG A 43 2.48 -11.91 -13.15
CA ARG A 43 3.29 -10.68 -13.16
C ARG A 43 2.99 -9.79 -14.37
N MET A 44 2.60 -10.36 -15.51
CA MET A 44 2.22 -9.60 -16.70
C MET A 44 0.81 -8.99 -16.62
N SER A 45 -0.08 -9.55 -15.79
CA SER A 45 -1.42 -8.97 -15.55
C SER A 45 -1.38 -7.72 -14.65
N TYR A 46 -0.27 -7.50 -13.93
CA TYR A 46 -0.07 -6.31 -13.09
C TYR A 46 -0.16 -5.03 -13.90
N THR A 47 -0.93 -4.03 -13.42
CA THR A 47 -1.08 -2.72 -14.08
C THR A 47 -0.57 -1.58 -13.20
N ILE A 48 0.13 -0.62 -13.83
CA ILE A 48 0.52 0.63 -13.17
C ILE A 48 -0.70 1.56 -13.21
N GLY A 49 -1.53 1.51 -12.16
CA GLY A 49 -2.66 2.42 -11.99
C GLY A 49 -2.25 3.85 -11.64
N ARG A 50 -3.23 4.78 -11.64
CA ARG A 50 -3.03 6.15 -11.18
C ARG A 50 -2.86 6.15 -9.65
N GLY A 51 -1.68 6.54 -9.17
CA GLY A 51 -1.37 6.55 -7.74
C GLY A 51 -1.19 5.15 -7.16
N GLU A 52 -1.92 4.84 -6.09
CA GLU A 52 -1.84 3.57 -5.33
C GLU A 52 -2.95 2.57 -5.69
N GLN A 53 -3.67 2.79 -6.80
CA GLN A 53 -4.70 1.86 -7.27
C GLN A 53 -4.09 0.48 -7.56
N GLY A 54 -4.75 -0.57 -7.06
CA GLY A 54 -4.36 -1.98 -7.25
C GLY A 54 -3.44 -2.57 -6.16
N VAL A 55 -2.82 -1.74 -5.31
CA VAL A 55 -1.86 -2.19 -4.28
C VAL A 55 -2.51 -3.16 -3.28
N LEU A 56 -3.74 -2.87 -2.88
CA LEU A 56 -4.48 -3.67 -1.91
C LEU A 56 -5.32 -4.80 -2.54
N THR A 57 -5.11 -5.11 -3.82
CA THR A 57 -5.85 -6.17 -4.53
C THR A 57 -4.95 -7.15 -5.26
N PHE A 58 -3.68 -6.83 -5.47
CA PHE A 58 -2.77 -7.65 -6.27
C PHE A 58 -2.04 -8.70 -5.41
N GLU A 59 -2.59 -9.92 -5.40
CA GLU A 59 -2.01 -11.09 -4.74
C GLU A 59 -0.89 -11.73 -5.56
N PRO A 60 0.05 -12.45 -4.93
CA PRO A 60 0.22 -12.68 -3.47
C PRO A 60 0.97 -11.54 -2.74
N TYR A 61 1.44 -10.53 -3.48
CA TYR A 61 2.26 -9.46 -2.94
C TYR A 61 1.55 -8.66 -1.85
N LYS A 62 0.25 -8.39 -2.02
CA LYS A 62 -0.56 -7.73 -1.00
C LYS A 62 -0.46 -8.48 0.33
N SER A 63 -0.82 -9.76 0.35
CA SER A 63 -0.87 -10.55 1.59
C SER A 63 0.50 -10.66 2.25
N TYR A 64 1.56 -10.70 1.46
CA TYR A 64 2.94 -10.74 1.95
C TYR A 64 3.41 -9.40 2.53
N LEU A 65 3.14 -8.27 1.88
CA LEU A 65 3.64 -6.95 2.28
C LEU A 65 2.77 -6.25 3.33
N LEU A 66 1.46 -6.54 3.36
CA LEU A 66 0.52 -5.86 4.25
C LEU A 66 0.87 -5.98 5.75
N PRO A 67 1.33 -7.13 6.28
CA PRO A 67 1.76 -7.25 7.68
C PRO A 67 2.95 -6.37 8.06
N LEU A 68 3.83 -6.06 7.08
CA LEU A 68 5.00 -5.21 7.27
C LEU A 68 4.62 -3.73 7.38
N TRP A 69 3.45 -3.34 6.88
CA TRP A 69 3.05 -1.95 6.72
C TRP A 69 2.33 -1.38 7.95
N ARG A 70 3.05 -0.64 8.79
CA ARG A 70 2.58 -0.13 10.09
C ARG A 70 3.12 1.28 10.34
N PHE A 71 2.31 2.17 10.90
CA PHE A 71 2.69 3.58 11.14
C PHE A 71 1.99 4.17 12.37
N ARG A 72 1.79 3.36 13.43
CA ARG A 72 1.08 3.83 14.63
C ARG A 72 1.86 4.95 15.33
N THR A 73 3.18 4.80 15.46
CA THR A 73 4.11 5.77 16.04
C THR A 73 5.30 5.95 15.09
N PRO A 74 6.14 6.99 15.27
CA PRO A 74 7.34 7.19 14.45
C PRO A 74 8.31 6.00 14.51
N ALA A 75 8.50 5.39 15.67
CA ALA A 75 9.33 4.20 15.83
C ALA A 75 8.83 3.01 14.99
N ILE A 76 7.51 2.73 15.05
CA ILE A 76 6.89 1.67 14.25
C ILE A 76 6.97 1.99 12.75
N ALA A 77 6.84 3.27 12.37
CA ALA A 77 6.98 3.69 10.98
C ALA A 77 8.40 3.46 10.45
N ARG A 78 9.42 3.71 11.28
CA ARG A 78 10.83 3.44 10.93
C ARG A 78 11.05 1.96 10.66
N GLU A 79 10.70 1.09 11.60
CA GLU A 79 10.78 -0.37 11.44
C GLU A 79 10.03 -0.87 10.20
N SER A 80 8.81 -0.35 9.99
CA SER A 80 7.98 -0.72 8.84
C SER A 80 8.59 -0.29 7.51
N SER A 81 9.06 0.96 7.43
CA SER A 81 9.66 1.51 6.20
C SER A 81 10.97 0.81 5.86
N GLU A 82 11.78 0.47 6.86
CA GLU A 82 13.02 -0.31 6.68
C GLU A 82 12.74 -1.76 6.27
N ALA A 83 11.71 -2.39 6.84
CA ALA A 83 11.28 -3.72 6.40
C ALA A 83 10.86 -3.72 4.93
N LEU A 84 10.03 -2.75 4.52
CA LEU A 84 9.61 -2.60 3.12
C LEU A 84 10.78 -2.26 2.19
N TRP A 85 11.76 -1.48 2.67
CA TRP A 85 12.99 -1.20 1.92
C TRP A 85 13.82 -2.48 1.68
N ARG A 86 13.98 -3.32 2.70
CA ARG A 86 14.68 -4.61 2.54
C ARG A 86 13.98 -5.50 1.53
N GLU A 87 12.64 -5.58 1.56
CA GLU A 87 11.89 -6.33 0.56
C GLU A 87 12.03 -5.73 -0.85
N PHE A 88 12.06 -4.39 -0.96
CA PHE A 88 12.31 -3.70 -2.23
C PHE A 88 13.66 -4.10 -2.84
N GLU A 89 14.73 -4.11 -2.04
CA GLU A 89 16.06 -4.56 -2.49
C GLU A 89 16.05 -6.05 -2.85
N ALA A 90 15.40 -6.88 -2.02
CA ALA A 90 15.37 -8.33 -2.20
C ALA A 90 14.59 -8.76 -3.46
N PHE A 91 13.43 -8.16 -3.74
CA PHE A 91 12.71 -8.40 -5.01
C PHE A 91 13.50 -7.89 -6.21
N GLY A 92 14.21 -6.76 -6.06
CA GLY A 92 15.13 -6.26 -7.07
C GLY A 92 16.22 -7.27 -7.41
N ALA A 93 16.88 -7.83 -6.39
CA ALA A 93 17.93 -8.84 -6.55
C ALA A 93 17.42 -10.12 -7.23
N GLU A 94 16.14 -10.47 -7.05
CA GLU A 94 15.51 -11.62 -7.71
C GLU A 94 14.99 -11.33 -9.13
N GLY A 95 15.12 -10.09 -9.62
CA GLY A 95 14.57 -9.68 -10.91
C GLY A 95 13.03 -9.62 -10.92
N ASP A 96 12.40 -9.56 -9.75
CA ASP A 96 10.95 -9.39 -9.64
C ASP A 96 10.60 -7.91 -9.49
N TRP A 97 10.53 -7.22 -10.63
CA TRP A 97 10.16 -5.81 -10.66
C TRP A 97 8.75 -5.53 -10.08
N VAL A 98 7.80 -6.46 -10.24
CA VAL A 98 6.43 -6.27 -9.73
C VAL A 98 6.43 -6.26 -8.21
N GLY A 99 7.12 -7.22 -7.58
CA GLY A 99 7.33 -7.22 -6.13
C GLY A 99 8.04 -5.95 -5.64
N GLN A 100 9.05 -5.50 -6.40
CA GLN A 100 9.77 -4.27 -6.12
C GLN A 100 8.87 -3.02 -6.17
N ASP A 101 8.07 -2.81 -7.22
CA ASP A 101 7.13 -1.68 -7.30
C ASP A 101 6.02 -1.77 -6.26
N MET A 102 5.55 -2.98 -5.91
CA MET A 102 4.59 -3.17 -4.81
C MET A 102 5.17 -2.65 -3.48
N CYS A 103 6.43 -2.97 -3.15
CA CYS A 103 7.09 -2.42 -1.96
C CYS A 103 7.12 -0.90 -1.98
N ARG A 104 7.57 -0.28 -3.08
CA ARG A 104 7.59 1.18 -3.26
C ARG A 104 6.20 1.80 -3.05
N LYS A 105 5.15 1.16 -3.58
CA LYS A 105 3.76 1.63 -3.43
C LYS A 105 3.25 1.51 -1.98
N PHE A 106 3.61 0.45 -1.25
CA PHE A 106 3.31 0.35 0.18
C PHE A 106 4.01 1.44 1.00
N VAL A 107 5.27 1.78 0.66
CA VAL A 107 5.98 2.90 1.27
C VAL A 107 5.26 4.23 0.98
N GLN A 108 4.86 4.47 -0.27
CA GLN A 108 4.08 5.65 -0.66
C GLN A 108 2.76 5.73 0.12
N MET A 109 2.05 4.61 0.25
CA MET A 109 0.78 4.52 0.98
C MET A 109 0.97 4.80 2.46
N GLY A 110 2.12 4.41 3.05
CA GLY A 110 2.51 4.77 4.41
C GLY A 110 2.67 6.28 4.58
N MET A 111 3.42 6.91 3.68
CA MET A 111 3.62 8.37 3.66
C MET A 111 2.28 9.11 3.58
N THR A 112 1.46 8.80 2.57
CA THR A 112 0.21 9.52 2.30
C THR A 112 -0.83 9.29 3.40
N ARG A 113 -0.94 8.04 3.90
CA ARG A 113 -1.90 7.71 4.96
C ARG A 113 -1.49 8.32 6.28
N ALA A 114 -0.21 8.25 6.69
CA ALA A 114 0.26 8.90 7.90
C ALA A 114 0.01 10.42 7.86
N LYS A 115 0.30 11.09 6.73
CA LYS A 115 -0.01 12.52 6.54
C LYS A 115 -1.50 12.82 6.66
N ARG A 116 -2.37 11.91 6.18
CA ARG A 116 -3.82 12.05 6.32
C ARG A 116 -4.24 12.00 7.78
N TYR A 117 -3.69 11.09 8.59
CA TYR A 117 -3.95 11.03 10.02
C TYR A 117 -3.37 12.24 10.77
N ALA A 118 -2.25 12.79 10.32
CA ALA A 118 -1.71 14.04 10.86
C ALA A 118 -2.63 15.24 10.63
N ASN A 119 -3.39 15.24 9.52
CA ASN A 119 -4.33 16.30 9.17
C ASN A 119 -5.76 16.05 9.68
N HIS A 120 -6.11 14.81 10.04
CA HIS A 120 -7.46 14.43 10.44
C HIS A 120 -7.37 13.31 11.49
N SER A 121 -7.80 13.58 12.72
CA SER A 121 -7.67 12.65 13.86
C SER A 121 -8.27 11.25 13.62
N GLY A 122 -9.39 11.18 12.89
CA GLY A 122 -10.03 9.91 12.50
C GLY A 122 -9.54 9.33 11.18
N GLY A 123 -8.61 9.99 10.48
CA GLY A 123 -8.14 9.60 9.15
C GLY A 123 -9.20 9.71 8.04
N ARG A 124 -10.38 10.28 8.34
CA ARG A 124 -11.48 10.52 7.40
C ARG A 124 -11.37 11.94 6.86
N LYS A 125 -11.49 12.07 5.52
CA LYS A 125 -11.42 13.35 4.81
C LYS A 125 -12.82 13.98 4.61
N TYR A 126 -13.85 13.15 4.58
CA TYR A 126 -15.23 13.56 4.33
C TYR A 126 -16.13 13.15 5.48
N ASP A 127 -17.10 13.99 5.81
CA ASP A 127 -18.14 13.65 6.78
C ASP A 127 -18.98 12.46 6.28
N ALA A 128 -19.49 11.65 7.21
CA ALA A 128 -20.20 10.41 6.86
C ALA A 128 -21.62 10.68 6.37
N ARG A 129 -22.22 11.77 6.87
CA ARG A 129 -23.63 12.10 6.68
C ARG A 129 -23.77 13.13 5.58
N SER A 130 -23.01 14.22 5.63
CA SER A 130 -23.10 15.28 4.64
C SER A 130 -22.23 15.04 3.40
N GLY A 131 -21.19 14.21 3.50
CA GLY A 131 -20.20 14.02 2.42
C GLY A 131 -19.28 15.22 2.21
N GLU A 132 -19.39 16.26 3.04
CA GLU A 132 -18.59 17.47 2.94
C GLU A 132 -17.14 17.23 3.38
N LEU A 133 -16.23 18.07 2.87
CA LEU A 133 -14.82 18.03 3.24
C LEU A 133 -14.64 18.46 4.70
N LEU A 134 -14.05 17.59 5.52
CA LEU A 134 -13.71 17.93 6.90
C LEU A 134 -12.51 18.89 6.93
N PRO A 135 -12.51 19.87 7.85
CA PRO A 135 -11.37 20.76 8.03
C PRO A 135 -10.13 19.98 8.44
N ARG A 136 -8.97 20.49 8.05
CA ARG A 136 -7.68 19.95 8.48
C ARG A 136 -7.42 20.40 9.91
N SER A 137 -6.88 19.51 10.73
CA SER A 137 -6.46 19.76 12.10
C SER A 137 -5.04 19.23 12.27
N SER A 138 -4.13 20.07 12.78
CA SER A 138 -2.76 19.70 13.15
C SER A 138 -2.53 19.73 14.66
N THR A 139 -3.51 20.19 15.45
CA THR A 139 -3.38 20.42 16.90
C THR A 139 -3.93 19.28 17.75
N HIS A 140 -4.58 18.29 17.13
CA HIS A 140 -5.12 17.15 17.86
C HIS A 140 -4.01 16.21 18.35
N LYS A 141 -4.31 15.48 19.42
CA LYS A 141 -3.38 14.53 20.03
C LYS A 141 -2.89 13.51 19.00
N GLY A 142 -1.57 13.39 18.88
CA GLY A 142 -0.92 12.45 17.95
C GLY A 142 -0.71 12.98 16.53
N ALA A 143 -1.17 14.19 16.19
CA ALA A 143 -0.95 14.79 14.87
C ALA A 143 0.54 14.88 14.51
N GLN A 144 1.36 15.33 15.45
CA GLN A 144 2.81 15.47 15.29
C GLN A 144 3.49 14.11 15.07
N GLU A 145 3.15 13.09 15.86
CA GLU A 145 3.67 11.73 15.68
C GLU A 145 3.31 11.14 14.30
N LYS A 146 2.12 11.46 13.79
CA LYS A 146 1.70 11.04 12.45
C LYS A 146 2.40 11.79 11.33
N LEU A 147 2.70 13.06 11.56
CA LEU A 147 3.51 13.86 10.66
C LEU A 147 4.92 13.29 10.56
N GLU A 148 5.56 13.01 11.69
CA GLU A 148 6.89 12.39 11.73
C GLU A 148 6.90 11.01 11.08
N ALA A 149 5.90 10.16 11.36
CA ALA A 149 5.75 8.89 10.68
C ALA A 149 5.64 9.05 9.15
N SER A 150 4.95 10.09 8.67
CA SER A 150 4.84 10.40 7.24
C SER A 150 6.19 10.75 6.62
N GLU A 151 6.98 11.58 7.29
CA GLU A 151 8.31 11.98 6.80
C GLU A 151 9.29 10.80 6.80
N VAL A 152 9.22 9.89 7.77
CA VAL A 152 9.99 8.62 7.74
C VAL A 152 9.71 7.79 6.48
N PHE A 153 8.44 7.61 6.12
CA PHE A 153 8.09 6.92 4.88
C PHE A 153 8.50 7.71 3.63
N ARG A 154 8.49 9.05 3.70
CA ARG A 154 8.88 9.91 2.59
C ARG A 154 10.35 9.71 2.23
N GLU A 155 11.23 9.68 3.21
CA GLU A 155 12.68 9.46 3.00
C GLU A 155 12.91 8.14 2.24
N VAL A 156 12.27 7.05 2.67
CA VAL A 156 12.38 5.75 1.99
C VAL A 156 11.74 5.77 0.61
N TRP A 157 10.61 6.46 0.43
CA TRP A 157 9.96 6.59 -0.88
C TRP A 157 10.82 7.35 -1.89
N GLU A 158 11.48 8.42 -1.45
CA GLU A 158 12.43 9.19 -2.26
C GLU A 158 13.63 8.31 -2.64
N ARG A 159 14.15 7.49 -1.71
CA ARG A 159 15.19 6.50 -2.00
C ARG A 159 14.76 5.48 -3.06
N CYS A 160 13.58 4.87 -2.94
CA CYS A 160 13.06 3.94 -3.95
C CYS A 160 12.92 4.59 -5.34
N LYS A 161 12.56 5.88 -5.40
CA LYS A 161 12.43 6.60 -6.67
C LYS A 161 13.77 6.97 -7.28
N ALA A 162 14.77 7.24 -6.44
CA ALA A 162 16.12 7.57 -6.87
C ALA A 162 16.90 6.34 -7.35
N ASP A 163 16.51 5.14 -6.92
CA ASP A 163 17.15 3.88 -7.32
C ASP A 163 17.18 3.69 -8.85
N GLU A 164 18.38 3.73 -9.44
CA GLU A 164 18.56 3.63 -10.88
C GLU A 164 18.19 2.25 -11.41
N THR A 165 18.52 1.20 -10.65
CA THR A 165 18.23 -0.18 -11.05
C THR A 165 16.72 -0.44 -11.12
N TYR A 166 15.93 0.16 -10.24
CA TYR A 166 14.46 0.15 -10.32
C TYR A 166 13.93 0.85 -11.58
N LYS A 167 14.53 1.98 -11.98
CA LYS A 167 14.15 2.70 -13.21
C LYS A 167 14.49 1.89 -14.47
N GLU A 168 15.62 1.17 -14.47
CA GLU A 168 16.01 0.27 -15.56
C GLU A 168 15.05 -0.92 -15.66
N ARG A 169 14.86 -1.66 -14.57
CA ARG A 169 13.95 -2.82 -14.53
C ARG A 169 12.51 -2.45 -14.87
N ARG A 170 12.08 -1.23 -14.52
CA ARG A 170 10.77 -0.72 -14.95
C ARG A 170 10.66 -0.65 -16.47
N ARG A 171 11.67 -0.09 -17.13
CA ARG A 171 11.69 0.02 -18.61
C ARG A 171 11.70 -1.35 -19.27
N GLU A 172 12.48 -2.28 -18.72
CA GLU A 172 12.52 -3.67 -19.16
C GLU A 172 11.15 -4.35 -19.01
N TRP A 173 10.52 -4.23 -17.83
CA TRP A 173 9.20 -4.80 -17.58
C TRP A 173 8.12 -4.19 -18.48
N GLU A 174 8.14 -2.87 -18.71
CA GLU A 174 7.21 -2.21 -19.64
C GLU A 174 7.38 -2.75 -21.08
N GLY A 175 8.62 -3.01 -21.51
CA GLY A 175 8.93 -3.66 -22.78
C GLY A 175 8.41 -5.10 -22.85
N MET A 176 8.73 -5.93 -21.84
CA MET A 176 8.26 -7.31 -21.71
C MET A 176 6.73 -7.38 -21.74
N LYS A 177 6.07 -6.49 -20.99
CA LYS A 177 4.62 -6.43 -20.91
C LYS A 177 3.98 -6.05 -22.25
N LYS A 178 4.57 -5.09 -22.98
CA LYS A 178 4.08 -4.72 -24.32
C LYS A 178 4.20 -5.89 -25.30
N ALA A 179 5.31 -6.62 -25.26
CA ALA A 179 5.49 -7.83 -26.06
C ALA A 179 4.45 -8.90 -25.69
N TRP A 180 4.27 -9.15 -24.39
CA TRP A 180 3.28 -10.10 -23.88
C TRP A 180 1.84 -9.74 -24.30
N MET A 181 1.46 -8.47 -24.22
CA MET A 181 0.16 -7.99 -24.70
C MET A 181 -0.02 -8.12 -26.22
N ARG A 182 1.05 -7.97 -27.02
CA ARG A 182 0.96 -8.16 -28.47
C ARG A 182 0.69 -9.64 -28.82
N GLU A 183 1.30 -10.56 -28.07
CA GLU A 183 1.15 -11.99 -28.29
C GLU A 183 -0.20 -12.51 -27.81
N HIS A 184 -0.62 -12.14 -26.59
CA HIS A 184 -1.82 -12.68 -25.94
C HIS A 184 -3.05 -11.77 -26.12
N GLY A 185 -2.87 -10.54 -26.58
CA GLY A 185 -3.98 -9.61 -26.88
C GLY A 185 -4.68 -9.93 -28.20
N ASN A 186 -4.04 -10.70 -29.09
CA ASN A 186 -4.65 -11.14 -30.34
C ASN A 186 -5.50 -12.42 -30.15
N GLU A 187 -5.14 -13.27 -29.18
CA GLU A 187 -5.85 -14.51 -28.83
C GLU A 187 -7.29 -14.22 -28.36
N LYS A 188 -7.49 -13.09 -27.67
CA LYS A 188 -8.83 -12.63 -27.24
C LYS A 188 -9.72 -12.16 -28.39
N GLN A 189 -9.15 -11.73 -29.52
CA GLN A 189 -9.91 -11.35 -30.71
C GLN A 189 -10.28 -12.54 -31.60
N GLU A 190 -9.54 -13.65 -31.51
CA GLU A 190 -9.85 -14.88 -32.24
C GLU A 190 -10.94 -15.73 -31.54
N GLU A 191 -10.99 -15.74 -30.20
CA GLU A 191 -12.11 -16.35 -29.46
C GLU A 191 -13.44 -15.60 -29.68
N GLU A 192 -13.44 -14.26 -29.74
CA GLU A 192 -14.65 -13.49 -30.05
C GLU A 192 -15.10 -13.65 -31.52
N LYS A 193 -14.16 -13.80 -32.47
CA LYS A 193 -14.50 -14.06 -33.89
C LYS A 193 -14.93 -15.50 -34.17
N GLY A 194 -14.55 -16.47 -33.35
CA GLY A 194 -14.98 -17.86 -33.47
C GLY A 194 -16.41 -18.14 -32.99
N GLY A 195 -17.04 -17.19 -32.29
CA GLY A 195 -18.40 -17.30 -31.76
C GLY A 195 -19.51 -16.70 -32.64
N GLU A 196 -19.15 -15.97 -33.71
CA GLU A 196 -20.09 -15.19 -34.53
C GLU A 196 -20.19 -15.70 -35.98
N ASP A 197 -20.14 -17.02 -36.19
CA ASP A 197 -20.39 -17.65 -37.51
C ASP A 197 -21.55 -18.66 -37.47
N GLY A 198 -22.58 -18.35 -36.68
CA GLY A 198 -23.68 -19.27 -36.41
C GLY A 198 -25.06 -18.65 -36.23
N LYS A 199 -25.36 -17.47 -36.81
CA LYS A 199 -26.77 -17.01 -36.90
C LYS A 199 -27.03 -16.02 -38.03
N LYS A 200 -27.04 -16.52 -39.27
CA LYS A 200 -27.66 -15.83 -40.40
C LYS A 200 -29.07 -16.38 -40.57
N GLY A 201 -30.08 -15.59 -40.24
CA GLY A 201 -31.47 -15.99 -40.41
C GLY A 201 -32.47 -14.97 -39.89
N GLU A 202 -32.82 -14.03 -40.77
CA GLU A 202 -34.18 -13.55 -41.01
C GLU A 202 -34.46 -12.06 -40.78
N THR A 203 -35.07 -11.53 -41.84
CA THR A 203 -35.39 -10.15 -42.21
C THR A 203 -36.48 -9.49 -41.36
N LYS A 204 -36.47 -8.15 -41.27
CA LYS A 204 -37.51 -7.29 -41.89
C LYS A 204 -37.28 -5.79 -41.68
N ALA A 205 -37.70 -5.06 -42.70
CA ALA A 205 -37.69 -3.61 -42.86
C ALA A 205 -38.77 -2.87 -42.04
N SER A 206 -38.49 -1.62 -41.71
CA SER A 206 -39.40 -0.49 -41.42
C SER A 206 -38.62 0.49 -40.51
N GLY A 207 -38.48 1.79 -40.72
CA GLY A 207 -39.14 2.75 -41.59
C GLY A 207 -39.10 4.11 -40.87
N ARG A 208 -38.79 5.18 -41.63
CA ARG A 208 -39.05 6.62 -41.34
C ARG A 208 -38.34 7.31 -40.16
N GLY A 209 -37.85 8.53 -40.45
CA GLY A 209 -37.82 9.57 -39.42
C GLY A 209 -36.72 10.65 -39.50
N ARG A 210 -36.30 11.11 -40.70
CA ARG A 210 -35.42 12.28 -40.81
C ARG A 210 -36.20 13.55 -40.46
N LYS A 211 -35.98 14.13 -39.27
CA LYS A 211 -36.43 15.50 -38.95
C LYS A 211 -35.22 16.31 -38.48
N ARG A 212 -34.69 17.11 -39.42
CA ARG A 212 -33.80 18.23 -39.14
C ARG A 212 -34.64 19.30 -38.43
N ARG A 213 -34.16 19.82 -37.31
CA ARG A 213 -34.60 21.10 -36.76
C ARG A 213 -33.36 21.95 -36.53
N THR A 214 -33.36 23.08 -37.24
CA THR A 214 -32.44 24.21 -37.15
C THR A 214 -32.86 25.16 -36.02
N GLU A 215 -31.97 26.12 -35.75
CA GLU A 215 -32.12 27.37 -34.98
C GLU A 215 -31.96 27.26 -33.47
N ALA A 216 -31.42 28.25 -32.74
CA ALA A 216 -30.61 29.45 -32.99
C ALA A 216 -30.49 30.15 -31.62
N GLY A 217 -29.38 30.87 -31.38
CA GLY A 217 -29.23 31.89 -30.33
C GLY A 217 -29.19 31.37 -28.89
N GLU A 218 -28.64 32.06 -27.90
CA GLU A 218 -27.99 33.36 -27.76
C GLU A 218 -27.44 33.38 -26.31
N SER A 219 -26.48 34.27 -26.01
CA SER A 219 -26.21 34.99 -24.72
C SER A 219 -26.70 34.39 -23.37
N GLU A 220 -26.01 34.50 -22.24
CA GLU A 220 -25.31 35.68 -21.70
C GLU A 220 -24.58 35.30 -20.40
N GLU A 221 -23.73 36.24 -20.01
CA GLU A 221 -22.90 36.42 -18.83
C GLU A 221 -23.68 36.48 -17.50
N ALA A 222 -23.13 35.89 -16.43
CA ALA A 222 -23.10 36.39 -15.03
C ALA A 222 -22.40 35.39 -14.10
#